data_AF-A0AAV0VLQ0-F1
#
_entry.id   AF-A0AAV0VLQ0-F1
#
_cell.length_a   1.000
_cell.length_b   1.000
_cell.length_c   1.000
_cell.angle_alpha   90.00
_cell.angle_beta   90.00
_cell.angle_gamma   90.00
#
_symmetry.space_group_name_H-M   'P 1'
#
loop_
_entity.id
_entity.type
_entity.pdbx_description
1 polymer ?
#
loop_
_entity_poly.entity_id
_entity_poly.type
_entity_poly.pdbx_seq_one_letter_code
_entity_poly.pdbx_strand_id
1 'polypeptide(L)'
;MWSIVNFAKDNSVSAVPSHWWKNGYCALPKSSAKHPLFLLQRRAIPNKFEYDFFKARIMHTKNPIKYYIDAKERARKAQFTSELSSDDES
;
A
#
# COMPACT_ATOMS: atom_id res chain seq x y z
N MET A 1 -9.67 -5.72 5.89
CA MET A 1 -8.79 -6.31 4.86
C MET A 1 -7.61 -5.39 4.61
N TRP A 2 -6.51 -5.95 4.14
CA TRP A 2 -5.32 -5.22 3.69
C TRP A 2 -5.17 -5.38 2.19
N SER A 3 -4.66 -4.32 1.55
CA SER A 3 -4.34 -4.28 0.14
C SER A 3 -2.89 -3.90 -0.05
N ILE A 4 -2.31 -4.35 -1.15
CA ILE A 4 -1.00 -3.93 -1.60
C ILE A 4 -1.24 -2.89 -2.68
N VAL A 5 -0.60 -1.73 -2.56
CA VAL A 5 -0.69 -0.65 -3.52
C VAL A 5 0.70 -0.31 -4.04
N ASN A 6 0.79 0.03 -5.32
CA ASN A 6 1.99 0.55 -5.95
C ASN A 6 1.74 2.03 -6.28
N PHE A 7 2.55 2.93 -5.73
CA PHE A 7 2.43 4.37 -5.90
C PHE A 7 3.07 4.80 -7.22
N ALA A 8 2.33 5.58 -8.01
CA ALA A 8 2.76 5.95 -9.35
C ALA A 8 3.94 6.94 -9.38
N LYS A 9 4.20 7.65 -8.28
CA LYS A 9 5.24 8.68 -8.20
C LYS A 9 6.65 8.08 -8.22
N ASP A 10 6.85 7.00 -7.51
CA ASP A 10 8.17 6.42 -7.22
C ASP A 10 8.19 4.88 -7.37
N ASN A 11 7.11 4.29 -7.91
CA ASN A 11 6.89 2.84 -7.97
C ASN A 11 7.00 2.13 -6.63
N SER A 12 6.93 2.86 -5.51
CA SER A 12 6.99 2.26 -4.19
C SER A 12 5.77 1.37 -3.94
N VAL A 13 6.01 0.19 -3.36
CA VAL A 13 4.95 -0.76 -3.02
C VAL A 13 4.73 -0.76 -1.51
N SER A 14 3.49 -0.62 -1.06
CA SER A 14 3.16 -0.59 0.37
C SER A 14 1.90 -1.38 0.70
N ALA A 15 1.83 -1.82 1.95
CA ALA A 15 0.68 -2.50 2.52
C ALA A 15 -0.19 -1.49 3.26
N VAL A 16 -1.46 -1.37 2.86
CA VAL A 16 -2.41 -0.38 3.40
C VAL A 16 -3.75 -1.03 3.73
N PRO A 17 -4.56 -0.45 4.62
CA PRO A 17 -5.95 -0.86 4.77
C PRO A 17 -6.70 -0.77 3.44
N SER A 18 -7.47 -1.79 3.08
CA SER A 18 -8.06 -1.86 1.74
C SER A 18 -8.97 -0.67 1.41
N HIS A 19 -9.66 -0.11 2.40
CA HIS A 19 -10.56 1.03 2.22
C HIS A 19 -9.82 2.38 2.06
N TRP A 20 -8.50 2.41 2.25
CA TRP A 20 -7.69 3.61 1.98
C TRP A 20 -7.49 3.83 0.48
N TRP A 21 -7.63 2.78 -0.33
CA TRP A 21 -7.59 2.89 -1.77
C TRP A 21 -9.00 3.12 -2.34
N LYS A 22 -9.17 4.20 -3.11
CA LYS A 22 -10.42 4.52 -3.80
C LYS A 22 -10.12 5.31 -5.08
N ASN A 23 -10.77 4.93 -6.18
CA ASN A 23 -10.72 5.64 -7.47
C ASN A 23 -9.28 5.92 -7.99
N GLY A 24 -8.35 4.97 -7.80
CA GLY A 24 -6.96 5.12 -8.25
C GLY A 24 -6.08 5.98 -7.35
N TYR A 25 -6.57 6.35 -6.16
CA TYR A 25 -5.81 7.06 -5.14
C TYR A 25 -5.77 6.24 -3.85
N CYS A 26 -4.64 6.27 -3.16
CA CYS A 26 -4.46 5.71 -1.84
C CYS A 26 -4.21 6.83 -0.83
N ALA A 27 -4.94 6.81 0.28
CA ALA A 27 -4.67 7.68 1.41
C ALA A 27 -3.43 7.20 2.19
N LEU A 28 -2.57 8.12 2.60
CA LEU A 28 -1.52 7.89 3.58
C LEU A 28 -1.54 8.99 4.65
N PRO A 29 -1.28 8.68 5.92
CA PRO A 29 -1.14 9.69 6.96
C PRO A 29 -0.02 10.67 6.62
N LYS A 30 -0.29 11.96 6.79
CA LYS A 30 0.73 13.01 6.70
C LYS A 30 1.78 12.81 7.77
N SER A 31 3.03 13.16 7.47
CA SER A 31 4.09 13.20 8.49
C SER A 31 3.79 14.19 9.62
N SER A 32 2.96 15.20 9.35
CA SER A 32 2.49 16.19 10.33
C SER A 32 1.28 15.71 11.14
N ALA A 33 0.70 14.54 10.85
CA ALA A 33 -0.36 13.98 11.67
C ALA A 33 0.19 13.65 13.06
N LYS A 34 -0.60 13.87 14.13
CA LYS A 34 -0.13 13.66 15.51
C LYS A 34 0.33 12.22 15.77
N HIS A 35 -0.35 11.22 15.20
CA HIS A 35 -0.07 9.80 15.45
C HIS A 35 -0.24 8.93 14.18
N PRO A 36 0.66 9.01 13.19
CA PRO A 36 0.49 8.34 11.89
C PRO A 36 0.49 6.81 12.01
N LEU A 37 1.31 6.24 12.90
CA LEU A 37 1.33 4.79 13.17
C LEU A 37 0.01 4.30 13.78
N PHE A 38 -0.59 5.08 14.67
CA PHE A 38 -1.87 4.75 15.29
C PHE A 38 -3.02 4.77 14.27
N LEU A 39 -3.00 5.74 13.34
CA LEU A 39 -3.96 5.81 12.24
C LEU A 39 -3.91 4.55 11.35
N LEU A 40 -2.71 4.04 11.08
CA LEU A 40 -2.51 2.78 10.35
C LEU A 40 -3.00 1.56 11.17
N GLN A 41 -2.61 1.44 12.43
CA GLN A 41 -2.99 0.32 13.31
C GLN A 41 -4.50 0.24 13.50
N ARG A 42 -5.17 1.38 13.72
CA ARG A 42 -6.64 1.44 13.84
C ARG A 42 -7.35 1.35 12.51
N ARG A 43 -6.62 1.37 11.39
CA ARG A 43 -7.18 1.38 10.04
C ARG A 43 -8.21 2.52 9.92
N ALA A 44 -7.85 3.69 10.47
CA ALA A 44 -8.75 4.83 10.62
C ALA A 44 -9.30 5.30 9.26
N ILE A 45 -10.45 5.98 9.25
CA ILE A 45 -11.06 6.46 8.01
C ILE A 45 -10.29 7.70 7.54
N PRO A 46 -9.77 7.72 6.29
CA PRO A 46 -9.04 8.87 5.77
C PRO A 46 -9.89 10.14 5.72
N ASN A 47 -9.26 11.27 6.05
CA ASN A 47 -9.83 12.62 5.95
C ASN A 47 -8.82 13.59 5.31
N LYS A 48 -9.29 14.77 4.88
CA LYS A 48 -8.45 15.75 4.16
C LYS A 48 -7.40 16.45 5.05
N PHE A 49 -7.56 16.40 6.37
CA PHE A 49 -6.68 17.11 7.31
C PHE A 49 -5.44 16.29 7.63
N GLU A 50 -5.63 15.01 7.96
CA GLU A 50 -4.57 14.11 8.45
C GLU A 50 -3.96 13.22 7.36
N TYR A 51 -4.55 13.17 6.16
CA TYR A 51 -4.11 12.30 5.08
C TYR A 51 -3.82 13.06 3.80
N ASP A 52 -2.83 12.56 3.07
CA ASP A 52 -2.59 12.87 1.66
C ASP A 52 -3.11 11.73 0.80
N PHE A 53 -3.58 12.07 -0.41
CA PHE A 53 -4.10 11.12 -1.38
C PHE A 53 -3.15 11.02 -2.56
N PHE A 54 -2.45 9.90 -2.67
CA PHE A 54 -1.46 9.66 -3.71
C PHE A 54 -2.01 8.75 -4.79
N LYS A 55 -1.70 9.05 -6.05
CA LYS A 55 -2.06 8.17 -7.18
C LYS A 55 -1.40 6.81 -6.99
N ALA A 56 -2.20 5.76 -6.96
CA ALA A 56 -1.73 4.41 -6.70
C ALA A 56 -2.60 3.37 -7.42
N ARG A 57 -1.96 2.29 -7.89
CA ARG A 57 -2.65 1.11 -8.43
C ARG A 57 -2.75 0.04 -7.35
N ILE A 58 -3.90 -0.63 -7.26
CA ILE A 58 -4.03 -1.81 -6.39
C ILE A 58 -3.35 -2.99 -7.08
N MET A 59 -2.54 -3.74 -6.32
CA MET A 59 -1.99 -5.00 -6.80
C MET A 59 -2.97 -6.11 -6.43
N HIS A 60 -3.61 -6.68 -7.44
CA HIS A 60 -4.60 -7.73 -7.23
C HIS A 60 -3.94 -8.96 -6.60
N THR A 61 -4.47 -9.40 -5.46
CA THR A 61 -4.08 -10.66 -4.84
C THR A 61 -5.18 -11.69 -5.06
N LYS A 62 -4.78 -12.94 -5.36
CA LYS A 62 -5.72 -14.06 -5.57
C LYS A 62 -6.69 -14.24 -4.40
N ASN A 63 -6.23 -13.96 -3.17
CA ASN A 63 -7.01 -14.06 -1.94
C ASN A 63 -6.96 -12.73 -1.16
N PRO A 64 -8.04 -12.37 -0.44
CA PRO A 64 -8.03 -11.22 0.47
C PRO A 64 -6.98 -11.39 1.58
N ILE A 65 -6.28 -10.30 1.93
CA ILE A 65 -5.24 -10.33 2.96
C ILE A 65 -5.84 -9.89 4.31
N LYS A 66 -5.86 -10.80 5.29
CA LYS A 66 -6.47 -10.55 6.61
C LYS A 66 -5.52 -9.83 7.56
N TYR A 67 -4.24 -10.19 7.55
CA TYR A 67 -3.24 -9.70 8.50
C TYR A 67 -2.28 -8.69 7.86
N TYR A 68 -1.88 -7.69 8.64
CA TYR A 68 -0.95 -6.66 8.17
C TYR A 68 0.42 -7.24 7.82
N ILE A 69 0.89 -8.20 8.63
CA ILE A 69 2.20 -8.81 8.45
C ILE A 69 2.31 -9.52 7.10
N ASP A 70 1.28 -10.29 6.72
CA ASP A 70 1.19 -10.95 5.42
C ASP A 70 1.20 -9.93 4.27
N ALA A 71 0.45 -8.83 4.42
CA ALA A 71 0.38 -7.79 3.42
C ALA A 71 1.75 -7.11 3.26
N LYS A 72 2.44 -6.83 4.36
CA LYS A 72 3.77 -6.22 4.38
C LYS A 72 4.83 -7.14 3.76
N GLU A 73 4.78 -8.43 4.06
CA GLU A 73 5.68 -9.41 3.47
C GLU A 73 5.47 -9.52 1.94
N ARG A 74 4.22 -9.61 1.50
CA ARG A 74 3.89 -9.63 0.07
C ARG A 74 4.26 -8.32 -0.63
N ALA A 75 4.05 -7.16 0.01
CA ALA A 75 4.47 -5.87 -0.51
C ALA A 75 5.99 -5.81 -0.71
N ARG A 76 6.77 -6.30 0.26
CA ARG A 76 8.24 -6.43 0.13
C ARG A 76 8.60 -7.32 -1.06
N LYS A 77 8.04 -8.52 -1.17
CA LYS A 77 8.30 -9.41 -2.32
C LYS A 77 7.97 -8.72 -3.65
N ALA A 78 6.86 -8.00 -3.70
CA ALA A 78 6.42 -7.26 -4.89
C ALA A 78 7.35 -6.11 -5.31
N GLN A 79 8.10 -5.51 -4.38
CA GLN A 79 9.14 -4.51 -4.71
C GLN A 79 10.25 -5.16 -5.55
N PHE A 80 10.70 -6.36 -5.17
CA PHE A 80 11.79 -7.07 -5.85
C PHE A 80 11.35 -7.79 -7.14
N THR A 81 10.09 -8.24 -7.24
CA THR A 81 9.61 -8.90 -8.46
C THR A 81 9.42 -7.96 -9.65
N SER A 82 9.46 -6.63 -9.45
CA SER A 82 9.44 -5.68 -10.57
C SER A 82 10.81 -5.55 -11.25
N GLU A 83 11.89 -5.98 -10.59
CA GLU A 83 13.25 -5.99 -11.14
C GLU A 83 13.74 -7.39 -11.56
N LEU A 84 13.05 -8.46 -11.15
CA LEU A 84 13.39 -9.85 -11.50
C LEU A 84 12.60 -10.38 -12.71
N SER A 85 12.44 -9.56 -13.74
CA SER A 85 12.08 -10.04 -15.09
C SER A 85 13.26 -9.89 -16.05
N SER A 86 14.47 -10.14 -15.55
CA SER A 86 15.65 -10.40 -16.36
C SER A 86 16.29 -11.69 -15.86
N ASP A 87 16.70 -12.53 -16.82
CA ASP A 87 17.31 -13.86 -16.69
C ASP A 87 16.35 -15.05 -16.61
N ASP A 88 15.54 -15.19 -17.67
CA ASP A 88 15.50 -16.46 -18.39
C ASP A 88 16.07 -16.17 -19.78
N GLU A 89 17.25 -16.71 -20.08
CA GLU A 89 17.68 -17.22 -21.39
C GLU A 89 19.15 -17.71 -21.32
N SER A 90 19.29 -19.05 -21.42
CA SER A 90 20.49 -19.86 -21.76
C SER A 90 21.51 -20.22 -20.69
#